data_AF-G1V8M8-F1
#
_entry.id   AF-G1V8M8-F1
#
_cell.length_a   1.000
_cell.length_b   1.000
_cell.length_c   1.000
_cell.angle_alpha   90.00
_cell.angle_beta   90.00
_cell.angle_gamma   90.00
#
_symmetry.space_group_name_H-M   'P 1'
#
loop_
_entity.id
_entity.type
_entity.pdbx_description
1 polymer ?
#
loop_
_entity_poly.entity_id
_entity_poly.type
_entity_poly.pdbx_seq_one_letter_code
_entity_poly.pdbx_strand_id
1 'polypeptide(L)'
;MKTKNTLHIWLVLCLVTGFLLYASTLTHAESLPFSLDTEYAELDGHPAAVLWVTPQKGYHTYSHYADAPIPTSLNILDAQGQPAAAAVLYPQGRLTPDTFEPTKQILAYTARFPIFIRFDAPVSGPLSADLSMLLCSDKNCVPVQQTVSLALPETLPPPSSAALEAYGQLGKAETSPISSEPAFPQAPPQQSVTPLTPLSGPSVQFRPRKPR
;
A
#
# COMPACT_ATOMS: atom_id res chain seq x y z
N MET A 1 11.52 67.52 20.08
CA MET A 1 12.04 66.15 20.28
C MET A 1 10.99 65.02 20.23
N LYS A 2 9.73 65.27 19.78
CA LYS A 2 8.63 64.27 19.89
C LYS A 2 8.32 63.51 18.58
N THR A 3 8.87 63.94 17.45
CA THR A 3 8.58 63.40 16.10
C THR A 3 9.44 62.19 15.70
N LYS A 4 10.63 62.02 16.29
CA LYS A 4 11.57 60.94 15.94
C LYS A 4 11.13 59.56 16.43
N ASN A 5 10.50 59.47 17.61
CA ASN A 5 9.99 58.20 18.16
C ASN A 5 8.78 57.67 17.37
N THR A 6 7.90 58.55 16.90
CA THR A 6 6.69 58.15 16.17
C THR A 6 7.04 57.54 14.81
N LEU A 7 8.06 58.07 14.13
CA LEU A 7 8.53 57.54 12.85
C LEU A 7 9.16 56.15 13.00
N HIS A 8 9.96 55.93 14.05
CA HIS A 8 10.54 54.61 14.32
C HIS A 8 9.49 53.55 14.66
N ILE A 9 8.44 53.93 15.42
CA ILE A 9 7.33 53.02 15.75
C ILE A 9 6.57 52.61 14.48
N TRP A 10 6.26 53.57 13.60
CA TRP A 10 5.60 53.28 12.32
C TRP A 10 6.44 52.40 11.39
N LEU A 11 7.76 52.65 11.33
CA LEU A 11 8.67 51.86 10.48
C LEU A 11 8.77 50.40 10.97
N VAL A 12 8.89 50.21 12.29
CA VAL A 12 8.91 48.87 12.88
C VAL A 12 7.56 48.17 12.69
N LEU A 13 6.44 48.88 12.85
CA LEU A 13 5.12 48.31 12.61
C LEU A 13 4.97 47.85 11.15
N CYS A 14 5.35 48.69 10.18
CA CYS A 14 5.32 48.34 8.75
C CYS A 14 6.20 47.13 8.43
N LEU A 15 7.41 47.06 9.00
CA LEU A 15 8.32 45.92 8.82
C LEU A 15 7.74 44.62 9.40
N VAL A 16 7.12 44.68 10.58
CA VAL A 16 6.48 43.53 11.22
C VAL A 16 5.25 43.08 10.42
N THR A 17 4.38 43.99 9.98
CA THR A 17 3.26 43.62 9.11
C THR A 17 3.71 43.08 7.76
N GLY A 18 4.74 43.66 7.16
CA GLY A 18 5.31 43.16 5.90
C GLY A 18 5.89 41.76 6.04
N PHE A 19 6.61 41.50 7.14
CA PHE A 19 7.16 40.19 7.46
C PHE A 19 6.06 39.16 7.75
N LEU A 20 5.02 39.52 8.51
CA LEU A 20 3.89 38.64 8.78
C LEU A 20 3.11 38.29 7.51
N LEU A 21 2.89 39.25 6.61
CA LEU A 21 2.24 39.01 5.32
C LEU A 21 3.10 38.12 4.40
N TYR A 22 4.42 38.27 4.44
CA TYR A 22 5.35 37.42 3.67
C TYR A 22 5.42 35.99 4.21
N ALA A 23 5.34 35.79 5.52
CA ALA A 23 5.32 34.46 6.12
C ALA A 23 4.06 33.66 5.73
N SER A 24 2.91 34.33 5.55
CA SER A 24 1.65 33.67 5.15
C SER A 24 1.62 33.13 3.72
N THR A 25 2.57 33.46 2.84
CA THR A 25 2.60 32.96 1.46
C THR A 25 3.47 31.70 1.26
N LEU A 26 4.14 31.21 2.31
CA LEU A 26 5.12 30.12 2.23
C LEU A 26 4.55 28.70 2.44
N THR A 27 3.22 28.53 2.47
CA THR A 27 2.59 27.21 2.65
C THR A 27 1.70 26.83 1.47
N HIS A 28 2.31 26.56 0.32
CA HIS A 28 1.64 25.78 -0.73
C HIS A 28 1.94 24.30 -0.47
N ALA A 29 1.01 23.60 0.17
CA ALA A 29 1.00 22.14 0.14
C ALA A 29 0.70 21.73 -1.32
N GLU A 30 1.69 21.15 -2.00
CA GLU A 30 1.49 20.58 -3.32
C GLU A 30 0.49 19.43 -3.18
N SER A 31 -0.65 19.52 -3.87
CA SER A 31 -1.64 18.46 -3.84
C SER A 31 -1.04 17.22 -4.49
N LEU A 32 -1.02 16.11 -3.76
CA LEU A 32 -0.50 14.85 -4.27
C LEU A 32 -1.27 14.41 -5.54
N PRO A 33 -0.64 13.66 -6.46
CA PRO A 33 -1.24 13.31 -7.75
C PRO A 33 -2.27 12.17 -7.66
N PHE A 34 -3.21 12.29 -6.73
CA PHE A 34 -4.38 11.43 -6.57
C PHE A 34 -5.52 12.19 -5.88
N SER A 35 -6.73 11.63 -5.90
CA SER A 35 -7.87 12.14 -5.13
C SER A 35 -8.52 11.05 -4.29
N LEU A 36 -9.19 11.49 -3.23
CA LEU A 36 -9.97 10.65 -2.32
C LEU A 36 -11.41 11.15 -2.29
N ASP A 37 -12.34 10.20 -2.30
CA ASP A 37 -13.77 10.44 -2.14
C ASP A 37 -14.34 9.34 -1.22
N THR A 38 -15.24 9.70 -0.31
CA THR A 38 -15.82 8.74 0.64
C THR A 38 -17.31 8.69 0.44
N GLU A 39 -17.80 7.49 0.14
CA GLU A 39 -19.22 7.18 0.10
C GLU A 39 -19.58 6.34 1.33
N TYR A 40 -20.76 6.54 1.91
CA TYR A 40 -21.28 5.70 3.00
C TYR A 40 -22.45 4.88 2.48
N ALA A 41 -22.53 3.62 2.88
CA ALA A 41 -23.59 2.72 2.45
C ALA A 41 -23.82 1.62 3.47
N GLU A 42 -24.90 0.86 3.28
CA GLU A 42 -25.07 -0.45 3.90
C GLU A 42 -24.60 -1.54 2.93
N LEU A 43 -23.68 -2.40 3.38
CA LEU A 43 -23.17 -3.56 2.62
C LEU A 43 -23.39 -4.83 3.43
N ASP A 44 -24.12 -5.78 2.85
CA ASP A 44 -24.51 -7.04 3.50
C ASP A 44 -25.17 -6.87 4.88
N GLY A 45 -25.97 -5.81 5.06
CA GLY A 45 -26.62 -5.50 6.34
C GLY A 45 -25.72 -4.81 7.37
N HIS A 46 -24.49 -4.46 7.00
CA HIS A 46 -23.54 -3.77 7.86
C HIS A 46 -23.29 -2.33 7.39
N PRO A 47 -23.14 -1.37 8.31
CA PRO A 47 -22.60 -0.06 7.98
C PRO A 47 -21.25 -0.18 7.29
N ALA A 48 -21.06 0.61 6.24
CA ALA A 48 -19.82 0.64 5.49
C ALA A 48 -19.46 2.04 5.00
N ALA A 49 -18.16 2.28 4.88
CA ALA A 49 -17.59 3.36 4.11
C ALA A 49 -16.84 2.79 2.91
N VAL A 50 -16.96 3.43 1.76
CA VAL A 50 -16.23 3.12 0.53
C VAL A 50 -15.29 4.27 0.25
N LEU A 51 -14.00 4.04 0.47
CA LEU A 51 -12.96 5.01 0.15
C LEU A 51 -12.53 4.81 -1.30
N TRP A 52 -12.95 5.72 -2.17
CA TRP A 52 -12.53 5.76 -3.56
C TRP A 52 -11.19 6.47 -3.69
N VAL A 53 -10.18 5.75 -4.15
CA VAL A 53 -8.85 6.30 -4.44
C VAL A 53 -8.69 6.42 -5.95
N THR A 54 -8.34 7.60 -6.45
CA THR A 54 -8.13 7.84 -7.88
C THR A 54 -6.73 8.38 -8.13
N PRO A 55 -5.76 7.54 -8.52
CA PRO A 55 -4.48 8.01 -9.05
C PRO A 55 -4.71 8.90 -10.26
N GLN A 56 -3.93 9.98 -10.40
CA GLN A 56 -3.95 10.78 -11.64
C GLN A 56 -3.41 9.95 -12.82
N LYS A 57 -3.75 10.37 -14.04
CA LYS A 57 -3.27 9.71 -15.25
C LYS A 57 -1.74 9.65 -15.27
N GLY A 58 -1.19 8.48 -15.54
CA GLY A 58 0.26 8.24 -15.54
C GLY A 58 0.81 7.84 -14.17
N TYR A 59 -0.02 7.82 -13.13
CA TYR A 59 0.32 7.30 -11.81
C TYR A 59 -0.38 5.97 -11.53
N HIS A 60 0.23 5.17 -10.66
CA HIS A 60 -0.33 3.95 -10.11
C HIS A 60 0.13 3.74 -8.68
N THR A 61 -0.51 2.82 -7.97
CA THR A 61 -0.07 2.34 -6.67
C THR A 61 0.05 0.82 -6.69
N TYR A 62 0.86 0.26 -5.80
CA TYR A 62 0.87 -1.18 -5.58
C TYR A 62 -0.43 -1.61 -4.90
N SER A 63 -0.99 -2.74 -5.32
CA SER A 63 -2.19 -3.26 -4.66
C SER A 63 -1.88 -3.71 -3.23
N HIS A 64 -2.92 -3.95 -2.44
CA HIS A 64 -2.77 -4.51 -1.10
C HIS A 64 -2.09 -5.89 -1.10
N TYR A 65 -2.33 -6.67 -2.15
CA TYR A 65 -1.82 -8.02 -2.32
C TYR A 65 -0.51 -8.08 -3.11
N ALA A 66 0.07 -6.93 -3.44
CA ALA A 66 1.34 -6.87 -4.15
C ALA A 66 2.50 -7.25 -3.24
N ASP A 67 3.46 -8.00 -3.78
CA ASP A 67 4.78 -8.19 -3.17
C ASP A 67 5.64 -6.93 -3.43
N ALA A 68 5.39 -5.91 -2.62
CA ALA A 68 6.03 -4.60 -2.70
C ALA A 68 6.38 -4.07 -1.30
N PRO A 69 7.43 -3.23 -1.16
CA PRO A 69 7.83 -2.71 0.14
C PRO A 69 6.76 -1.89 0.87
N ILE A 70 5.93 -1.17 0.12
CA ILE A 70 4.84 -0.33 0.64
C ILE A 70 3.60 -0.58 -0.23
N PRO A 71 2.80 -1.61 0.07
CA PRO A 71 1.53 -1.86 -0.59
C PRO A 71 0.48 -0.84 -0.13
N THR A 72 -0.60 -0.67 -0.90
CA THR A 72 -1.75 0.10 -0.41
C THR A 72 -2.36 -0.59 0.82
N SER A 73 -2.45 0.14 1.91
CA SER A 73 -3.04 -0.31 3.17
C SER A 73 -3.80 0.83 3.84
N LEU A 74 -4.76 0.46 4.66
CA LEU A 74 -5.62 1.36 5.41
C LEU A 74 -5.71 0.84 6.84
N ASN A 75 -5.38 1.69 7.81
CA ASN A 75 -5.58 1.41 9.23
C ASN A 75 -6.75 2.24 9.74
N ILE A 76 -7.73 1.61 10.39
CA ILE A 76 -8.91 2.30 10.92
C ILE A 76 -8.68 2.55 12.40
N LEU A 77 -8.74 3.82 12.79
CA LEU A 77 -8.49 4.25 14.16
C LEU A 77 -9.76 4.87 14.76
N ASP A 78 -9.93 4.67 16.07
CA ASP A 78 -10.94 5.38 16.86
C ASP A 78 -10.46 6.78 17.28
N ALA A 79 -11.31 7.49 18.02
CA ALA A 79 -11.01 8.82 18.53
C ALA A 79 -9.80 8.88 19.49
N GLN A 80 -9.36 7.73 20.02
CA GLN A 80 -8.20 7.59 20.90
C GLN A 80 -6.95 7.15 20.12
N GLY A 81 -7.04 7.01 18.80
CA GLY A 81 -5.95 6.54 17.94
C GLY A 81 -5.68 5.04 18.06
N GLN A 82 -6.62 4.26 18.61
CA GLN A 82 -6.52 2.81 18.72
C GLN A 82 -7.18 2.12 17.52
N PRO A 83 -6.73 0.92 17.12
CA PRO A 83 -7.37 0.16 16.04
C PRO A 83 -8.86 -0.07 16.30
N ALA A 84 -9.70 0.39 15.38
CA ALA A 84 -11.14 0.18 15.44
C ALA A 84 -11.52 -1.19 14.87
N ALA A 85 -12.62 -1.76 15.38
CA ALA A 85 -13.17 -3.02 14.89
C ALA A 85 -13.88 -2.81 13.53
N ALA A 86 -13.11 -2.91 12.44
CA ALA A 86 -13.60 -2.82 11.07
C ALA A 86 -12.89 -3.84 10.17
N ALA A 87 -13.63 -4.44 9.24
CA ALA A 87 -13.07 -5.25 8.18
C ALA A 87 -12.72 -4.35 6.99
N VAL A 88 -11.46 -4.39 6.54
CA VAL A 88 -11.02 -3.65 5.36
C VAL A 88 -10.84 -4.61 4.19
N LEU A 89 -11.55 -4.37 3.09
CA LEU A 89 -11.55 -5.22 1.91
C LEU A 89 -10.98 -4.45 0.72
N TYR A 90 -10.05 -5.11 0.01
CA TYR A 90 -9.32 -4.52 -1.11
C TYR A 90 -9.61 -5.30 -2.40
N PRO A 91 -9.68 -4.64 -3.56
CA PRO A 91 -9.65 -5.32 -4.84
C PRO A 91 -8.28 -5.98 -5.06
N GLN A 92 -8.19 -6.99 -5.94
CA GLN A 92 -6.91 -7.67 -6.21
C GLN A 92 -5.85 -6.76 -6.83
N GLY A 93 -6.27 -5.80 -7.64
CA GLY A 93 -5.39 -5.04 -8.53
C GLY A 93 -5.20 -5.75 -9.87
N ARG A 94 -4.45 -5.11 -10.77
CA ARG A 94 -4.18 -5.63 -12.12
C ARG A 94 -2.70 -5.96 -12.26
N LEU A 95 -2.41 -7.11 -12.86
CA LEU A 95 -1.05 -7.45 -13.28
C LEU A 95 -0.55 -6.41 -14.29
N THR A 96 0.53 -5.73 -13.93
CA THR A 96 1.12 -4.62 -14.69
C THR A 96 2.65 -4.75 -14.59
N PRO A 97 3.42 -4.45 -15.66
CA PRO A 97 4.87 -4.37 -15.56
C PRO A 97 5.30 -3.30 -14.55
N ASP A 98 6.32 -3.61 -13.74
CA ASP A 98 6.89 -2.62 -12.83
C ASP A 98 7.56 -1.48 -13.63
N THR A 99 7.42 -0.24 -13.16
CA THR A 99 7.99 0.92 -13.84
C THR A 99 9.52 0.90 -13.88
N PHE A 100 10.16 0.47 -12.80
CA PHE A 100 11.61 0.50 -12.64
C PHE A 100 12.25 -0.85 -12.98
N GLU A 101 11.46 -1.92 -12.95
CA GLU A 101 11.86 -3.27 -13.38
C GLU A 101 10.85 -3.88 -14.39
N PRO A 102 10.80 -3.43 -15.66
CA PRO A 102 9.74 -3.83 -16.61
C PRO A 102 9.63 -5.32 -16.93
N THR A 103 10.59 -6.13 -16.50
CA THR A 103 10.55 -7.60 -16.61
C THR A 103 9.78 -8.27 -15.47
N LYS A 104 9.56 -7.55 -14.36
CA LYS A 104 8.76 -7.96 -13.21
C LYS A 104 7.31 -7.55 -13.40
N GLN A 105 6.38 -8.45 -13.07
CA GLN A 105 4.95 -8.16 -12.99
C GLN A 105 4.57 -7.86 -11.55
N ILE A 106 3.73 -6.84 -11.36
CA ILE A 106 3.21 -6.44 -10.05
C ILE A 106 1.68 -6.33 -10.11
N LEU A 107 1.01 -6.52 -8.98
CA LEU A 107 -0.40 -6.15 -8.85
C LEU A 107 -0.47 -4.66 -8.54
N ALA A 108 -1.14 -3.89 -9.39
CA ALA A 108 -1.20 -2.45 -9.26
C ALA A 108 -2.63 -1.91 -9.45
N TYR A 109 -2.88 -0.74 -8.87
CA TYR A 109 -4.05 0.07 -9.16
C TYR A 109 -3.64 1.24 -10.06
N THR A 110 -4.08 1.20 -11.32
CA THR A 110 -3.74 2.20 -12.35
C THR A 110 -4.90 3.14 -12.67
N ALA A 111 -6.05 2.96 -12.02
CA ALA A 111 -7.29 3.70 -12.21
C ALA A 111 -8.02 3.80 -10.88
N ARG A 112 -9.16 4.51 -10.84
CA ARG A 112 -10.01 4.62 -9.64
C ARG A 112 -10.34 3.23 -9.09
N PHE A 113 -10.12 3.03 -7.79
CA PHE A 113 -10.41 1.78 -7.09
C PHE A 113 -11.07 2.05 -5.72
N PRO A 114 -11.99 1.19 -5.27
CA PRO A 114 -12.58 1.28 -3.94
C PRO A 114 -11.79 0.48 -2.91
N ILE A 115 -11.68 1.01 -1.70
CA ILE A 115 -11.36 0.25 -0.49
C ILE A 115 -12.61 0.24 0.37
N PHE A 116 -13.11 -0.94 0.72
CA PHE A 116 -14.32 -1.08 1.52
C PHE A 116 -13.96 -1.22 2.99
N ILE A 117 -14.64 -0.47 3.84
CA ILE A 117 -14.49 -0.49 5.30
C ILE A 117 -15.85 -0.89 5.86
N ARG A 118 -15.98 -2.13 6.32
CA ARG A 118 -17.22 -2.68 6.86
C ARG A 118 -17.15 -2.74 8.38
N PHE A 119 -18.19 -2.23 9.04
CA PHE A 119 -18.28 -2.18 10.49
C PHE A 119 -19.18 -3.31 10.98
N ASP A 120 -18.56 -4.43 11.34
CA ASP A 120 -19.25 -5.65 11.76
C ASP A 120 -19.82 -5.54 13.19
N ALA A 121 -19.38 -4.51 13.95
CA ALA A 121 -19.90 -4.15 15.26
C ALA A 121 -20.26 -2.65 15.30
N PRO A 122 -21.18 -2.23 16.19
CA PRO A 122 -21.48 -0.81 16.38
C PRO A 122 -20.23 -0.03 16.74
N VAL A 123 -19.89 0.95 15.91
CA VAL A 123 -18.80 1.91 16.17
C VAL A 123 -19.39 3.17 16.79
N SER A 124 -18.72 3.70 17.81
CA SER A 124 -19.13 4.92 18.50
C SER A 124 -18.06 5.99 18.36
N GLY A 125 -18.48 7.20 17.99
CA GLY A 125 -17.60 8.37 17.87
C GLY A 125 -16.92 8.50 16.50
N PRO A 126 -16.12 9.56 16.32
CA PRO A 126 -15.40 9.80 15.08
C PRO A 126 -14.34 8.72 14.86
N LEU A 127 -14.19 8.30 13.62
CA LEU A 127 -13.16 7.37 13.18
C LEU A 127 -12.22 8.07 12.20
N SER A 128 -11.02 7.54 12.05
CA SER A 128 -10.10 7.94 10.98
C SER A 128 -9.56 6.74 10.23
N ALA A 129 -9.28 6.94 8.94
CA ALA A 129 -8.66 5.97 8.06
C ALA A 129 -7.28 6.49 7.67
N ASP A 130 -6.22 5.85 8.13
CA ASP A 130 -4.84 6.17 7.74
C ASP A 130 -4.46 5.35 6.51
N LEU A 131 -4.46 6.02 5.36
CA LEU A 131 -4.04 5.46 4.08
C LEU A 131 -2.53 5.52 3.95
N SER A 132 -1.89 4.37 3.75
CA SER A 132 -0.49 4.27 3.35
C SER A 132 -0.37 3.59 1.99
N MET A 133 0.39 4.18 1.09
CA MET A 133 0.64 3.61 -0.24
C MET A 133 1.91 4.20 -0.85
N LEU A 134 2.46 3.53 -1.85
CA LEU A 134 3.52 4.07 -2.70
C LEU A 134 2.93 4.49 -4.05
N LEU A 135 2.98 5.77 -4.36
CA LEU A 135 2.42 6.36 -5.57
C LEU A 135 3.53 6.58 -6.60
N CYS A 136 3.47 5.89 -7.72
CA CYS A 136 4.53 5.84 -8.71
C CYS A 136 4.10 6.44 -10.04
N SER A 137 4.91 7.36 -10.57
CA SER A 137 4.93 7.80 -11.97
C SER A 137 5.90 6.94 -12.78
N ASP A 138 6.11 7.28 -14.05
CA ASP A 138 7.18 6.70 -14.88
C ASP A 138 8.59 7.17 -14.49
N LYS A 139 8.72 8.11 -13.55
CA LYS A 139 9.99 8.72 -13.14
C LYS A 139 10.35 8.46 -11.69
N ASN A 140 9.37 8.40 -10.80
CA ASN A 140 9.61 8.34 -9.36
C ASN A 140 8.44 7.71 -8.61
N CYS A 141 8.74 7.14 -7.45
CA CYS A 141 7.76 6.70 -6.47
C CYS A 141 7.84 7.60 -5.22
N VAL A 142 6.68 7.99 -4.69
CA VAL A 142 6.57 8.81 -3.48
C VAL A 142 5.71 8.09 -2.46
N PRO A 143 6.19 7.88 -1.21
CA PRO A 143 5.36 7.34 -0.16
C PRO A 143 4.27 8.35 0.23
N VAL A 144 3.04 7.87 0.31
CA VAL A 144 1.86 8.65 0.71
C VAL A 144 1.38 8.15 2.05
N GLN A 145 1.13 9.08 2.96
CA GLN A 145 0.42 8.87 4.22
C GLN A 145 -0.67 9.93 4.31
N GLN A 146 -1.93 9.50 4.32
CA GLN A 146 -3.08 10.40 4.34
C GLN A 146 -4.12 9.92 5.34
N THR A 147 -4.45 10.77 6.31
CA THR A 147 -5.56 10.51 7.23
C THR A 147 -6.86 11.04 6.60
N VAL A 148 -7.90 10.21 6.63
CA VAL A 148 -9.26 10.52 6.18
C VAL A 148 -10.19 10.43 7.39
N SER A 149 -10.93 11.50 7.69
CA SER A 149 -11.96 11.45 8.73
C SER A 149 -13.17 10.66 8.23
N LEU A 150 -13.61 9.66 9.00
CA LEU A 150 -14.79 8.87 8.72
C LEU A 150 -15.89 9.25 9.72
N ALA A 151 -17.02 9.70 9.18
CA ALA A 151 -18.19 10.10 9.94
C ALA A 151 -19.41 9.39 9.35
N LEU A 152 -19.74 8.23 9.93
CA LEU A 152 -20.90 7.46 9.51
C LEU A 152 -22.17 8.28 9.79
N PRO A 153 -23.05 8.47 8.78
CA PRO A 153 -24.33 9.12 9.00
C PRO A 153 -25.26 8.21 9.82
N GLU A 154 -26.20 8.82 10.57
CA GLU A 154 -27.20 8.07 11.33
C GLU A 154 -28.10 7.19 10.45
N THR A 155 -28.36 7.66 9.22
CA THR A 155 -29.11 6.94 8.20
C THR A 155 -28.22 6.66 7.00
N LEU A 156 -28.00 5.39 6.69
CA LEU A 156 -27.18 4.98 5.56
C LEU A 156 -28.02 4.92 4.27
N PRO A 157 -27.54 5.49 3.17
CA PRO A 157 -28.17 5.29 1.87
C PRO A 157 -27.83 3.88 1.32
N PRO A 158 -28.58 3.40 0.32
CA PRO A 158 -28.15 2.23 -0.45
C PRO A 158 -26.83 2.52 -1.20
N PRO A 159 -25.99 1.50 -1.46
CA PRO A 159 -24.74 1.68 -2.19
C PRO A 159 -25.00 2.17 -3.61
N SER A 160 -24.09 3.02 -4.11
CA SER A 160 -24.07 3.42 -5.52
C SER A 160 -23.90 2.19 -6.43
N SER A 161 -24.33 2.30 -7.68
CA SER A 161 -24.15 1.23 -8.67
C SER A 161 -22.68 0.85 -8.85
N ALA A 162 -21.77 1.84 -8.80
CA ALA A 162 -20.33 1.62 -8.88
C ALA A 162 -19.78 0.87 -7.66
N ALA A 163 -20.22 1.23 -6.44
CA ALA A 163 -19.83 0.53 -5.23
C ALA A 163 -20.35 -0.92 -5.23
N LEU A 164 -21.61 -1.12 -5.61
CA LEU A 164 -22.23 -2.44 -5.68
C LEU A 164 -21.54 -3.36 -6.71
N GLU A 165 -21.26 -2.84 -7.91
CA GLU A 165 -20.53 -3.58 -8.93
C GLU A 165 -19.13 -3.99 -8.42
N ALA A 166 -18.38 -3.05 -7.87
CA ALA A 166 -17.03 -3.31 -7.38
C ALA A 166 -17.02 -4.30 -6.20
N TYR A 167 -17.98 -4.20 -5.28
CA TYR A 167 -18.13 -5.14 -4.17
C TYR A 167 -18.37 -6.56 -4.68
N GLY A 168 -19.24 -6.72 -5.69
CA GLY A 168 -19.51 -8.00 -6.34
C GLY A 168 -18.31 -8.62 -7.09
N GLN A 169 -17.26 -7.85 -7.38
CA GLN A 169 -16.02 -8.36 -7.98
C GLN A 169 -15.02 -8.88 -6.94
N LEU A 170 -15.10 -8.44 -5.68
CA LEU A 170 -14.19 -8.90 -4.61
C LEU A 170 -14.25 -10.43 -4.46
N GLY A 171 -15.45 -11.00 -4.42
CA GLY A 171 -15.66 -12.45 -4.26
C GLY A 171 -15.36 -13.30 -5.50
N LYS A 172 -15.16 -12.72 -6.68
CA LYS A 172 -14.87 -13.47 -7.92
C LYS A 172 -13.37 -13.68 -8.15
N ALA A 173 -12.55 -12.79 -7.60
CA ALA A 173 -11.12 -12.81 -7.82
C ALA A 173 -10.41 -13.91 -6.99
N GLU A 174 -11.03 -14.39 -5.91
CA GLU A 174 -10.51 -15.47 -5.07
C GLU A 174 -10.65 -16.87 -5.71
N THR A 175 -11.49 -17.02 -6.75
CA THR A 175 -11.81 -18.33 -7.37
C THR A 175 -11.11 -18.58 -8.70
N SER A 176 -10.18 -17.72 -9.15
CA SER A 176 -9.38 -18.04 -10.34
C SER A 176 -8.16 -18.86 -9.91
N PRO A 177 -8.08 -20.17 -10.21
CA PRO A 177 -6.88 -20.93 -9.94
C PRO A 177 -5.76 -20.33 -10.78
N ILE A 178 -4.68 -19.94 -10.11
CA ILE A 178 -3.36 -19.77 -10.72
C ILE A 178 -2.97 -21.15 -11.28
N SER A 179 -3.44 -21.44 -12.49
CA SER A 179 -2.96 -22.55 -13.30
C SER A 179 -1.62 -22.14 -13.86
N SER A 180 -0.59 -22.28 -13.03
CA SER A 180 0.80 -22.15 -13.43
C SER A 180 1.50 -23.45 -13.05
N GLU A 181 1.33 -24.47 -13.88
CA GLU A 181 2.37 -25.48 -14.01
C GLU A 181 3.14 -25.17 -15.30
N PRO A 182 4.33 -24.57 -15.21
CA PRO A 182 5.25 -24.58 -16.33
C PRO A 182 5.70 -26.02 -16.53
N ALA A 183 5.36 -26.60 -17.68
CA ALA A 183 5.93 -27.85 -18.13
C ALA A 183 7.46 -27.72 -18.20
N PHE A 184 8.16 -28.25 -17.20
CA PHE A 184 9.59 -28.49 -17.30
C PHE A 184 9.84 -29.54 -18.40
N PRO A 185 10.67 -29.27 -19.42
CA PRO A 185 11.14 -30.32 -20.31
C PRO A 185 11.93 -31.34 -19.51
N GLN A 186 11.47 -32.58 -19.48
CA GLN A 186 12.16 -33.70 -18.85
C GLN A 186 13.56 -33.84 -19.45
N ALA A 187 14.59 -33.84 -18.60
CA ALA A 187 15.97 -34.14 -18.97
C ALA A 187 16.09 -35.58 -19.53
N PRO A 188 17.06 -35.87 -20.42
CA PRO A 188 17.21 -37.19 -21.04
C PRO A 188 17.58 -38.26 -20.02
N PRO A 189 17.28 -39.55 -20.28
CA PRO A 189 17.48 -40.63 -19.31
C PRO A 189 18.97 -40.83 -19.00
N GLN A 190 19.31 -40.84 -17.70
CA GLN A 190 20.64 -41.19 -17.22
C GLN A 190 20.99 -42.63 -17.63
N GLN A 191 22.07 -42.78 -18.40
CA GLN A 191 22.68 -44.06 -18.71
C GLN A 191 23.24 -44.70 -17.44
N SER A 192 22.89 -45.97 -17.23
CA SER A 192 23.35 -46.81 -16.13
C SER A 192 24.87 -46.96 -16.15
N VAL A 193 25.54 -46.57 -15.05
CA VAL A 193 26.98 -46.78 -14.89
C VAL A 193 27.21 -48.18 -14.33
N THR A 194 27.90 -49.01 -15.12
CA THR A 194 28.35 -50.36 -14.76
C THR A 194 29.29 -50.32 -13.54
N PRO A 195 29.19 -51.25 -12.57
CA PRO A 195 30.13 -51.28 -11.44
C PRO A 195 31.49 -51.84 -11.90
N LEU A 196 32.57 -51.12 -11.57
CA LEU A 196 33.94 -51.62 -11.73
C LEU A 196 34.33 -52.51 -10.55
N THR A 197 34.77 -53.73 -10.87
CA THR A 197 35.34 -54.72 -9.96
C THR A 197 36.60 -54.18 -9.24
N PRO A 198 36.76 -54.35 -7.92
CA PRO A 198 37.99 -53.99 -7.24
C PRO A 198 39.08 -55.06 -7.43
N LEU A 199 40.23 -54.68 -7.99
CA LEU A 199 41.44 -55.51 -8.04
C LEU A 199 42.20 -55.39 -6.71
N SER A 200 42.51 -56.56 -6.15
CA SER A 200 43.26 -56.79 -4.92
C SER A 200 44.65 -56.14 -4.89
N GLY A 201 45.01 -55.55 -3.75
CA GLY A 201 46.38 -55.18 -3.38
C GLY A 201 46.68 -55.63 -1.95
N PRO A 202 47.89 -56.18 -1.65
CA PRO A 202 48.16 -56.86 -0.39
C PRO A 202 48.44 -55.90 0.78
N SER A 203 48.01 -56.33 1.96
CA SER A 203 48.14 -55.69 3.27
C SER A 203 49.59 -55.61 3.76
N VAL A 204 50.01 -54.46 4.29
CA VAL A 204 51.24 -54.34 5.09
C VAL A 204 50.86 -53.80 6.47
N GLN A 205 51.09 -54.61 7.50
CA GLN A 205 50.76 -54.34 8.89
C GLN A 205 52.05 -54.20 9.73
N PHE A 206 52.15 -53.05 10.42
CA PHE A 206 52.87 -52.66 11.64
C PHE A 206 54.19 -53.32 12.09
N ARG A 207 55.15 -52.45 12.52
CA ARG A 207 56.07 -52.73 13.64
C ARG A 207 55.97 -51.62 14.71
N PRO A 208 55.92 -51.96 16.02
CA PRO A 208 55.94 -51.00 17.11
C PRO A 208 57.37 -50.68 17.56
N ARG A 209 57.64 -49.43 17.95
CA ARG A 209 58.90 -49.01 18.59
C ARG A 209 58.66 -48.81 20.10
N LYS A 210 59.47 -49.50 20.90
CA LYS A 210 59.40 -49.64 22.37
C LYS A 210 59.72 -48.33 23.11
N PRO A 211 59.08 -48.03 24.25
CA PRO A 211 59.43 -46.89 25.11
C PRO A 211 60.64 -47.20 26.02
N ARG A 212 61.27 -46.14 26.53
CA ARG A 212 62.33 -46.18 27.55
C ARG A 212 61.72 -46.01 28.93
#